data_AF-A0A8T4YNA3-F1
#
_entry.id   AF-A0A8T4YNA3-F1
#
_cell.length_a   1.000
_cell.length_b   1.000
_cell.length_c   1.000
_cell.angle_alpha   90.00
_cell.angle_beta   90.00
_cell.angle_gamma   90.00
#
_symmetry.space_group_name_H-M   'P 1'
#
loop_
_entity.id
_entity.type
_entity.pdbx_description
1 polymer ?
#
loop_
_entity_poly.entity_id
_entity_poly.type
_entity_poly.pdbx_seq_one_letter_code
_entity_poly.pdbx_strand_id
1 'polypeptide(L)' 'MNLEKVFNYIDEHAEAFVQDLVRLVKQPSVSAKGEGITECAKLVEEMMQGVGLSTKNFNG' A
#
# COMPACT_ATOMS: atom_id res chain seq x y z
N MET A 1 14.24 -1.37 -21.66
CA MET A 1 13.04 -1.56 -20.81
C MET A 1 11.90 -1.93 -21.76
N ASN A 2 11.26 -3.09 -21.58
CA ASN A 2 10.17 -3.52 -22.44
C ASN A 2 8.85 -3.23 -21.71
N LEU A 3 8.06 -2.27 -22.22
CA LEU A 3 6.79 -1.86 -21.62
C LEU A 3 5.69 -2.92 -21.75
N GLU A 4 5.73 -3.75 -22.80
CA GLU A 4 4.79 -4.86 -22.97
C GLU A 4 4.88 -5.84 -21.81
N LYS A 5 6.11 -6.15 -21.36
CA LYS A 5 6.32 -7.01 -20.18
C LYS A 5 5.77 -6.39 -18.90
N VAL A 6 5.81 -5.05 -18.78
CA VAL A 6 5.26 -4.34 -17.62
C VAL A 6 3.74 -4.40 -17.64
N PHE A 7 3.10 -4.17 -18.78
CA PHE A 7 1.65 -4.26 -18.91
C PHE A 7 1.13 -5.68 -18.67
N ASN A 8 1.77 -6.70 -19.26
CA ASN A 8 1.39 -8.09 -19.01
C ASN A 8 1.49 -8.46 -17.53
N TYR A 9 2.55 -8.00 -16.84
CA TYR A 9 2.69 -8.22 -15.41
C TYR A 9 1.55 -7.54 -14.62
N ILE A 10 1.15 -6.33 -14.99
CA ILE A 10 0.03 -5.62 -14.36
C ILE A 10 -1.26 -6.41 -14.55
N ASP A 11 -1.55 -6.86 -15.77
CA ASP A 11 -2.76 -7.61 -16.09
C ASP A 11 -2.81 -8.95 -15.35
N GLU A 12 -1.69 -9.66 -15.29
CA GLU A 12 -1.55 -10.95 -14.58
C GLU A 12 -1.75 -10.82 -13.06
N HIS A 13 -1.48 -9.65 -12.47
CA HIS A 13 -1.52 -9.42 -11.01
C HIS A 13 -2.65 -8.48 -10.58
N ALA A 14 -3.53 -8.06 -11.49
CA ALA A 14 -4.55 -7.05 -11.24
C ALA A 14 -5.44 -7.36 -10.02
N GLU A 15 -5.86 -8.62 -9.86
CA GLU A 15 -6.68 -9.05 -8.72
C GLU A 15 -5.92 -8.87 -7.39
N ALA A 16 -4.65 -9.25 -7.33
CA ALA A 16 -3.84 -9.09 -6.13
C ALA A 16 -3.69 -7.60 -5.76
N PHE A 17 -3.46 -6.72 -6.74
CA PHE A 17 -3.38 -5.28 -6.50
C PHE A 17 -4.70 -4.67 -6.05
N VAL A 18 -5.83 -5.17 -6.57
CA VAL A 18 -7.15 -4.78 -6.07
C VAL A 18 -7.33 -5.23 -4.62
N GLN A 19 -6.89 -6.44 -4.25
CA GLN A 19 -6.94 -6.89 -2.86
C GLN A 19 -6.05 -6.06 -1.92
N ASP A 20 -4.85 -5.64 -2.37
CA ASP A 20 -4.00 -4.72 -1.61
C ASP A 20 -4.68 -3.35 -1.41
N LEU A 21 -5.34 -2.83 -2.44
CA LEU A 21 -6.12 -1.60 -2.33
C LEU A 21 -7.30 -1.76 -1.37
N VAL A 22 -8.03 -2.87 -1.46
CA VAL A 22 -9.14 -3.19 -0.54
C VAL A 22 -8.64 -3.27 0.90
N ARG A 23 -7.48 -3.89 1.14
CA ARG A 23 -6.83 -3.95 2.45
C ARG A 23 -6.54 -2.54 2.98
N LEU A 24 -5.96 -1.67 2.15
CA LEU A 24 -5.62 -0.30 2.55
C LEU A 24 -6.87 0.54 2.87
N VAL A 25 -7.89 0.52 2.00
CA VAL A 25 -9.10 1.33 2.18
C VAL A 25 -9.97 0.88 3.35
N LYS A 26 -9.87 -0.39 3.78
CA LYS A 26 -10.56 -0.90 4.98
C LYS A 26 -10.01 -0.33 6.29
N GLN A 27 -8.77 0.17 6.31
CA GLN A 27 -8.15 0.77 7.50
C GLN A 27 -8.63 2.23 7.66
N PRO A 28 -9.32 2.60 8.76
CA PRO A 28 -9.69 3.98 9.02
C PRO A 28 -8.46 4.89 9.05
N SER A 29 -8.59 6.11 8.51
CA SER A 29 -7.52 7.13 8.51
C SER A 29 -8.10 8.55 8.37
N VAL A 30 -8.98 8.96 9.30
CA VAL A 30 -9.68 10.26 9.24
C VAL A 30 -8.84 11.33 9.94
N SER A 31 -8.06 12.09 9.16
CA SER A 31 -7.11 13.09 9.67
C SER A 31 -7.76 14.15 10.56
N ALA A 32 -8.96 14.63 10.20
CA ALA A 32 -9.68 15.66 10.97
C ALA A 32 -10.07 15.20 12.39
N LYS A 33 -10.17 13.88 12.62
CA LYS A 33 -10.48 13.27 13.91
C LYS A 33 -9.26 12.61 14.56
N GLY A 34 -8.13 12.55 13.86
CA GLY A 34 -6.96 11.75 14.25
C GLY A 34 -7.22 10.23 14.27
N GLU A 35 -8.34 9.77 13.72
CA GLU A 35 -8.79 8.38 13.84
C GLU A 35 -8.03 7.48 12.86
N GLY A 36 -7.29 6.49 13.38
CA GLY A 36 -6.67 5.43 12.58
C GLY A 36 -5.46 5.87 11.74
N ILE A 37 -5.01 7.13 11.85
CA ILE A 37 -3.91 7.68 11.05
C ILE A 37 -2.59 6.95 11.30
N THR A 38 -2.27 6.67 12.56
CA THR A 38 -1.02 5.99 12.93
C THR A 38 -1.02 4.53 12.47
N GLU A 39 -2.15 3.86 12.61
CA GLU A 39 -2.37 2.48 12.17
C GLU A 39 -2.30 2.39 10.64
N CYS A 40 -2.90 3.34 9.93
CA CYS A 40 -2.80 3.44 8.47
C CYS A 40 -1.35 3.69 8.01
N ALA A 41 -0.61 4.57 8.69
CA ALA A 41 0.80 4.80 8.37
C ALA A 41 1.67 3.54 8.57
N LYS A 42 1.41 2.75 9.62
CA LYS A 42 2.06 1.45 9.83
C LYS A 42 1.69 0.44 8.75
N LEU A 43 0.42 0.35 8.37
CA LEU A 43 -0.03 -0.52 7.29
C LEU A 43 0.66 -0.18 5.96
N VAL A 44 0.77 1.10 5.61
CA VAL A 44 1.47 1.53 4.40
C VAL A 44 2.96 1.19 4.48
N GLU A 45 3.60 1.39 5.63
CA GLU A 45 5.00 0.97 5.85
C GLU A 45 5.17 -0.54 5.61
N GLU A 46 4.31 -1.38 6.19
CA GLU A 46 4.34 -2.83 5.98
C GLU A 46 4.17 -3.22 4.49
N MET A 47 3.23 -2.58 3.79
CA MET A 47 2.99 -2.83 2.36
C MET A 47 4.20 -2.43 1.51
N MET A 48 4.82 -1.28 1.80
CA MET A 48 6.02 -0.80 1.12
C MET A 48 7.24 -1.71 1.36
N GLN A 49 7.46 -2.14 2.61
CA GLN A 49 8.52 -3.09 2.95
C GLN A 49 8.30 -4.45 2.27
N GLY A 50 7.05 -4.90 2.16
CA GLY A 50 6.68 -6.15 1.48
C GLY A 50 7.08 -6.21 0.00
N VAL A 51 7.19 -5.06 -0.67
CA VAL A 51 7.67 -4.95 -2.07
C VAL A 51 9.14 -4.55 -2.17
N GLY A 52 9.87 -4.54 -1.05
CA GLY A 52 11.31 -4.30 -1.00
C GLY A 52 11.74 -2.84 -0.85
N LEU A 53 10.83 -1.93 -0.47
CA LEU A 53 11.19 -0.54 -0.20
C LEU A 53 11.68 -0.36 1.23
N SER A 54 12.69 0.50 1.40
CA SER A 54 13.10 1.01 2.71
C SER A 54 12.17 2.13 3.15
N THR A 55 11.64 2.04 4.36
CA THR A 55 10.71 3.02 4.93
C THR A 55 11.27 3.62 6.21
N LYS A 56 10.71 4.76 6.62
CA LYS A 56 10.96 5.35 7.93
C LYS A 56 9.70 6.05 8.42
N ASN A 57 9.16 5.59 9.54
CA ASN A 57 8.14 6.30 10.28
C ASN A 57 8.77 7.35 11.20
N PHE A 58 8.27 8.59 11.14
CA PHE A 58 8.78 9.72 11.93
C PHE A 58 8.00 9.94 13.24
N ASN A 59 6.88 9.24 13.42
CA ASN A 59 5.95 9.38 14.54
C ASN A 59 5.76 8.05 15.31
N GLY A 60 6.77 7.18 15.30
CA GLY A 60 6.81 5.95 16.09
C GLY A 60 7.32 6.18 17.51
#